data_AF-A0A964V9K3-F1
#
_entry.id   AF-A0A964V9K3-F1
#
_cell.length_a   1.000
_cell.length_b   1.000
_cell.length_c   1.000
_cell.angle_alpha   90.00
_cell.angle_beta   90.00
_cell.angle_gamma   90.00
#
_symmetry.space_group_name_H-M   'P 1'
#
loop_
_entity.id
_entity.type
_entity.pdbx_description
1 polymer ?
#
loop_
_entity_poly.entity_id
_entity_poly.type
_entity_poly.pdbx_seq_one_letter_code
_entity_poly.pdbx_strand_id
1 'polypeptide(L)'
;MAPLFGFFPSLGMTEMLVLLVIGVLLFGRKLPEVGRYLGKGIVEFKKGIRGIEDDVDISSTSSQAPAQAEAAKPPQKIASTAPKFEDIPASSESTPKAAPPWG
;
A
#
# COMPACT_ATOMS: atom_id res chain seq x y z
N MET A 1 -32.35 38.20 -7.15
CA MET A 1 -31.02 38.44 -6.56
C MET A 1 -30.73 37.30 -5.60
N ALA A 2 -29.99 36.29 -6.06
CA ALA A 2 -29.60 35.19 -5.20
C ALA A 2 -28.54 35.69 -4.20
N PRO A 3 -28.63 35.31 -2.91
CA PRO A 3 -27.62 35.71 -1.94
C PRO A 3 -26.30 35.01 -2.28
N LEU A 4 -25.24 35.82 -2.43
CA LEU A 4 -23.83 35.43 -2.54
C LEU A 4 -23.28 34.65 -1.32
N PHE A 5 -24.17 34.20 -0.43
CA PHE A 5 -23.88 33.52 0.83
C PHE A 5 -24.45 32.10 0.88
N GLY A 6 -24.70 31.47 -0.27
CA GLY A 6 -24.98 30.02 -0.38
C GLY A 6 -23.76 29.13 -0.08
N PHE A 7 -22.91 29.54 0.87
CA PHE A 7 -21.64 28.89 1.20
C PHE A 7 -21.80 27.80 2.27
N PHE A 8 -22.81 27.87 3.14
CA PHE A 8 -22.86 27.03 4.35
C PHE A 8 -24.00 25.99 4.37
N PRO A 9 -23.84 24.84 3.70
CA PRO A 9 -24.41 23.60 4.25
C PRO A 9 -23.42 22.43 4.31
N SER A 10 -22.17 22.62 3.91
CA SER A 10 -21.15 21.57 3.88
C SER A 10 -19.81 22.26 4.01
N LEU A 11 -19.02 21.95 5.06
CA LEU A 11 -17.60 22.29 5.09
C LEU A 11 -16.94 21.60 3.90
N GLY A 12 -16.96 22.27 2.76
CA GLY A 12 -16.61 21.71 1.48
C GLY A 12 -15.16 21.98 1.14
N MET A 13 -14.73 21.41 0.02
CA MET A 13 -13.45 21.74 -0.60
C MET A 13 -13.29 23.26 -0.78
N THR A 14 -14.39 23.98 -1.02
CA THR A 14 -14.43 25.43 -1.24
C THR A 14 -13.99 26.21 0.01
N GLU A 15 -14.53 25.91 1.20
CA GLU A 15 -14.08 26.47 2.48
C GLU A 15 -12.59 26.26 2.72
N MET A 16 -12.10 25.03 2.50
CA MET A 16 -10.69 24.69 2.67
C MET A 16 -9.80 25.51 1.74
N LEU A 17 -10.24 25.73 0.50
CA LEU A 17 -9.51 26.52 -0.48
C LEU A 17 -9.51 28.01 -0.12
N VAL A 18 -10.62 28.57 0.35
CA VAL A 18 -10.70 29.97 0.82
C VAL A 18 -9.77 30.19 2.02
N LEU A 19 -9.78 29.30 3.01
CA LEU A 19 -8.87 29.37 4.16
C LEU A 19 -7.40 29.24 3.72
N LEU A 20 -7.10 28.35 2.77
CA LEU A 20 -5.76 28.21 2.21
C LEU A 20 -5.30 29.50 1.53
N VAL A 21 -6.16 30.14 0.73
CA VAL A 21 -5.85 31.41 0.07
C VAL A 21 -5.57 32.50 1.10
N ILE A 22 -6.40 32.62 2.15
CA ILE A 22 -6.17 33.58 3.25
C ILE A 22 -4.83 33.27 3.95
N GLY A 23 -4.56 32.01 4.24
CA GLY A 23 -3.27 31.59 4.83
C GLY A 23 -2.08 31.95 3.95
N VAL A 24 -2.17 31.75 2.63
CA VAL A 24 -1.13 32.13 1.68
C VAL A 24 -0.97 33.65 1.60
N LEU A 25 -2.04 34.45 1.72
CA LEU A 25 -1.91 35.90 1.74
C LEU A 25 -1.24 36.42 3.01
N LEU A 26 -1.52 35.81 4.17
CA LEU A 26 -0.91 36.20 5.45
C LEU A 26 0.55 35.76 5.57
N PHE A 27 0.85 34.52 5.20
CA PHE A 27 2.17 33.91 5.39
C PHE A 27 3.05 33.96 4.13
N GLY A 28 2.46 34.09 2.95
CA GLY A 28 3.16 34.20 1.67
C GLY A 28 4.17 33.07 1.46
N ARG A 29 5.43 33.46 1.24
CA ARG A 29 6.55 32.55 1.02
C ARG A 29 6.93 31.72 2.25
N LYS A 30 6.45 32.07 3.45
CA LYS A 30 6.74 31.34 4.70
C LYS A 30 5.93 30.07 4.86
N LEU A 31 4.75 29.98 4.24
CA LEU A 31 3.89 28.80 4.32
C LEU A 31 4.58 27.50 3.82
N PRO A 32 5.23 27.46 2.64
CA PRO A 32 5.98 26.27 2.20
C PRO A 32 7.26 26.01 3.02
N GLU A 33 7.84 27.06 3.60
CA GLU A 33 9.00 26.95 4.49
C GLU A 33 8.61 26.22 5.78
N VAL A 34 7.52 26.66 6.43
CA VAL A 34 6.93 26.04 7.63
C VAL A 34 6.46 24.62 7.34
N GLY A 35 5.78 24.38 6.22
CA GLY A 35 5.37 23.04 5.81
C GLY A 35 6.54 22.07 5.63
N ARG A 36 7.68 22.54 5.10
CA ARG A 36 8.91 21.73 5.00
C ARG A 36 9.49 21.39 6.37
N TYR A 37 9.52 22.34 7.31
CA TYR A 37 10.00 22.08 8.67
C TYR A 37 9.08 21.10 9.41
N LEU A 38 7.76 21.31 9.33
CA LEU A 38 6.76 20.45 9.93
C LEU A 38 6.82 19.03 9.34
N GLY A 39 6.95 18.93 8.01
CA GLY A 39 7.05 17.66 7.30
C GLY A 39 8.26 16.83 7.72
N LYS A 40 9.43 17.48 7.89
CA LYS A 40 10.62 16.80 8.42
C LYS A 40 10.38 16.25 9.84
N GLY A 41 9.77 17.05 10.72
CA GLY A 41 9.41 16.63 12.08
C GLY A 41 8.46 15.43 12.09
N ILE A 42 7.44 15.42 11.22
CA ILE A 42 6.50 14.29 11.09
C ILE A 42 7.20 13.03 10.60
N VAL A 43 8.12 13.14 9.64
CA VAL A 43 8.88 12.00 9.10
C VAL A 43 9.79 11.39 10.17
N GLU A 44 10.54 12.22 10.90
CA GLU A 44 11.40 11.74 11.99
C GLU A 44 10.60 11.16 13.15
N PHE A 45 9.48 11.78 13.52
CA PHE A 45 8.56 11.26 14.53
C PHE A 45 8.02 9.88 14.15
N LYS A 46 7.56 9.71 12.90
CA LYS A 46 7.09 8.40 12.40
C LYS A 46 8.20 7.35 12.38
N LYS A 47 9.44 7.74 12.10
CA LYS A 47 10.60 6.85 12.14
C LYS A 47 10.93 6.43 13.57
N GLY A 48 10.85 7.37 14.53
CA GLY A 48 11.03 7.11 15.95
C GLY A 48 9.99 6.12 16.49
N ILE A 49 8.70 6.34 16.21
CA ILE A 49 7.62 5.42 16.64
C ILE A 49 7.86 4.01 16.09
N ARG A 50 8.18 3.88 14.80
CA ARG A 50 8.44 2.59 14.17
C ARG A 50 9.60 1.83 14.81
N GLY A 51 10.70 2.52 15.09
CA GLY A 51 11.85 1.89 15.77
C GLY A 51 11.51 1.39 17.18
N ILE A 52 10.60 2.07 17.88
CA ILE A 52 10.14 1.65 19.21
C ILE A 52 9.22 0.41 19.10
N GLU A 53 8.33 0.37 18.11
CA GLU A 53 7.46 -0.78 17.85
C GLU A 53 8.30 -2.03 17.54
N ASP A 54 9.32 -1.89 16.68
CA ASP A 54 10.25 -2.97 16.33
C ASP A 54 11.05 -3.47 17.56
N ASP A 55 11.51 -2.58 18.45
CA ASP A 55 12.23 -2.96 19.68
C ASP A 55 11.34 -3.68 20.70
N VAL A 56 10.05 -3.30 20.79
CA VAL A 56 9.08 -3.94 21.69
C VAL A 56 8.71 -5.35 21.21
N ASP A 57 8.57 -5.56 19.91
CA ASP A 57 8.29 -6.88 19.32
C ASP A 57 9.46 -7.88 19.48
N ILE A 58 10.71 -7.41 19.42
CA ILE A 58 11.90 -8.24 19.65
C ILE A 58 12.01 -8.65 21.13
N SER A 59 11.68 -7.74 22.04
CA SER A 59 11.72 -8.01 23.49
C SER A 59 10.66 -9.03 23.96
N SER A 60 9.54 -9.15 23.26
CA SER A 60 8.48 -10.13 23.55
C SER A 60 8.72 -11.50 22.92
N THR A 61 9.55 -11.59 21.86
CA THR A 61 9.92 -12.86 21.19
C THR A 61 11.09 -13.60 21.87
N SER A 62 11.90 -12.93 22.70
CA SER A 62 13.08 -13.53 23.34
C SER A 62 12.81 -14.38 24.60
N SER A 63 11.56 -14.59 25.01
CA SER A 63 11.21 -15.37 26.22
C SER A 63 10.65 -16.78 25.95
N GLN A 64 10.98 -17.42 24.83
CA GLN A 64 10.75 -18.86 24.63
C GLN A 64 11.92 -19.59 23.95
N ALA A 65 12.82 -20.13 24.78
CA ALA A 65 13.48 -21.44 24.62
C ALA A 65 14.23 -21.74 25.94
N PRO A 66 14.35 -23.00 26.44
CA PRO A 66 14.31 -24.28 25.71
C PRO A 66 13.51 -25.41 26.40
N ALA A 67 12.86 -26.30 25.64
CA ALA A 67 12.44 -27.61 26.15
C ALA A 67 12.63 -28.66 25.06
N GLN A 68 13.78 -29.30 25.13
CA GLN A 68 14.07 -30.58 24.51
C GLN A 68 13.05 -31.61 25.00
N ALA A 69 12.17 -32.04 24.10
CA ALA A 69 11.43 -33.28 24.20
C ALA A 69 11.54 -34.01 22.86
N GLU A 70 12.74 -34.53 22.62
CA GLU A 70 12.96 -35.59 21.65
C GLU A 70 12.32 -36.88 22.20
N ALA A 71 11.12 -37.23 21.71
CA ALA A 71 10.64 -38.60 21.57
C ALA A 71 9.25 -38.66 20.91
N ALA A 72 9.20 -39.34 19.76
CA ALA A 72 8.02 -39.91 19.08
C ALA A 72 7.13 -38.98 18.21
N LYS A 73 7.42 -38.88 16.90
CA LYS A 73 6.66 -39.57 15.81
C LYS A 73 7.30 -39.29 14.42
N PRO A 74 7.48 -40.31 13.55
CA PRO A 74 8.20 -40.19 12.27
C PRO A 74 7.52 -39.28 11.23
N PRO A 75 8.29 -38.72 10.25
CA PRO A 75 7.78 -37.83 9.23
C PRO A 75 6.87 -38.58 8.24
N GLN A 76 5.56 -38.41 8.36
CA GLN A 76 4.64 -38.75 7.27
C GLN A 76 4.74 -37.67 6.18
N LYS A 77 5.68 -37.88 5.26
CA LYS A 77 5.65 -37.24 3.94
C LYS A 77 4.49 -37.86 3.17
N ILE A 78 3.30 -37.26 3.30
CA ILE A 78 2.11 -37.65 2.56
C ILE A 78 2.38 -37.42 1.08
N ALA A 79 2.48 -38.52 0.33
CA ALA A 79 2.33 -38.53 -1.11
C ALA A 79 0.91 -38.05 -1.43
N SER A 80 0.80 -36.92 -2.13
CA SER A 80 -0.42 -36.61 -2.87
C SER A 80 -0.09 -35.78 -4.11
N THR A 81 -0.48 -36.39 -5.22
CA THR A 81 -0.92 -35.80 -6.48
C THR A 81 0.13 -35.14 -7.40
N ALA A 82 0.53 -35.93 -8.39
CA ALA A 82 1.28 -35.54 -9.58
C ALA A 82 0.64 -34.35 -10.34
N PRO A 83 1.44 -33.55 -11.07
CA PRO A 83 0.91 -32.51 -11.94
C PRO A 83 0.08 -33.16 -13.03
N LYS A 84 -1.23 -32.96 -12.95
CA LYS A 84 -2.23 -33.39 -13.91
C LYS A 84 -1.94 -32.69 -15.24
N PHE A 85 -1.41 -33.47 -16.17
CA PHE A 85 -1.42 -33.21 -17.60
C PHE A 85 -2.89 -33.27 -18.07
N GLU A 86 -3.51 -32.11 -18.25
CA GLU A 86 -4.79 -31.98 -18.93
C GLU A 86 -4.52 -31.70 -20.41
N ASP A 87 -4.54 -32.76 -21.20
CA ASP A 87 -4.88 -32.69 -22.63
C ASP A 87 -6.30 -32.14 -22.77
N ILE A 88 -6.47 -31.07 -23.54
CA ILE A 88 -7.77 -30.64 -24.08
C ILE A 88 -7.66 -30.68 -25.62
N PRO A 89 -8.63 -31.31 -26.31
CA PRO A 89 -8.44 -32.02 -27.57
C PRO A 89 -8.47 -31.13 -28.84
N ALA A 90 -7.99 -31.73 -29.91
CA ALA A 90 -8.02 -31.24 -31.27
C ALA A 90 -9.41 -30.82 -31.79
N SER A 91 -9.37 -29.89 -32.76
CA SER A 91 -10.32 -29.68 -33.86
C SER A 91 -11.43 -28.63 -33.68
N SER A 92 -11.16 -27.43 -34.22
CA SER A 92 -12.04 -26.64 -35.09
C SER A 92 -11.24 -25.38 -35.49
N GLU A 93 -10.48 -25.42 -36.57
CA GLU A 93 -10.97 -25.11 -37.92
C GLU A 93 -11.42 -23.63 -38.06
N SER A 94 -10.63 -22.87 -38.81
CA SER A 94 -11.07 -22.03 -39.95
C SER A 94 -10.36 -20.66 -40.02
N THR A 95 -9.21 -20.58 -40.72
CA THR A 95 -9.04 -20.03 -42.10
C THR A 95 -8.62 -18.53 -42.10
N PRO A 96 -8.23 -17.91 -43.24
CA PRO A 96 -6.83 -17.65 -43.59
C PRO A 96 -6.56 -16.17 -43.97
N LYS A 97 -5.29 -15.74 -44.06
CA LYS A 97 -4.90 -14.59 -44.91
C LYS A 97 -3.38 -14.60 -45.11
N ALA A 98 -2.89 -15.18 -46.21
CA ALA A 98 -2.56 -14.50 -47.48
C ALA A 98 -1.44 -13.46 -47.30
N ALA A 99 -0.34 -13.42 -48.05
CA ALA A 99 0.19 -14.13 -49.22
C ALA A 99 1.70 -13.73 -49.32
N PRO A 100 2.49 -14.21 -50.30
CA PRO A 100 3.90 -14.56 -50.13
C PRO A 100 4.90 -13.41 -50.35
N PRO A 101 6.11 -13.49 -49.77
CA PRO A 101 7.27 -12.77 -50.27
C PRO A 101 8.25 -13.76 -50.89
N TRP A 102 8.18 -13.96 -52.20
CA TRP A 102 9.42 -14.16 -52.96
C TRP A 102 9.89 -12.77 -53.37
N GLY A 103 11.03 -12.38 -52.83
CA GLY A 103 11.82 -11.19 -53.13
C GLY A 103 13.22 -11.44 -52.59
#